data_AF-A0A7U9SIB1-F1
#
_entry.id   AF-A0A7U9SIB1-F1
#
_cell.length_a   1.000
_cell.length_b   1.000
_cell.length_c   1.000
_cell.angle_alpha   90.00
_cell.angle_beta   90.00
_cell.angle_gamma   90.00
#
_symmetry.space_group_name_H-M   'P 1'
#
loop_
_entity.id
_entity.type
_entity.pdbx_description
1 polymer ?
#
loop_
_entity_poly.entity_id
_entity_poly.type
_entity_poly.pdbx_seq_one_letter_code
_entity_poly.pdbx_strand_id
1 'polypeptide(L)'
;MEKRRTKIILTVLIGMLILIIGGTSFYLVRGRMAEKNYTEAITSAEKYVAQNNYEDAVIQYKKAISVNEKDDKAYIGLSEVYILQEDFSKAKAILNKGYGATGSIKIKRALEKVEREILVGNYLTGDKMKRENFDLSTASANIKIDASFYQKLISYTFEDFKDEFGSAGNIKKNKEGYLEVDHPKLNGKCYYRNTSNNKDIVDESRSTPKETSMPEKISLNSVGLLFRNFEGGVSLDKIQIMLSQRVQPVKKDKRTYIEAELDDCVIRIETDDDGNIVDEDAWNEIILPNANKKKKNAGHISGVVLDAVTGSGVGEAVLIFEPAAGVGEKQTIKTDSTGIFSAELEPENYKVTVSADQYIEEEFSCEIEEGKTYKGIQYIISPDLAAGSARIVLEWNAQPMDLDSYLSGETDTGKEVDVRYSRKESREGDKVIASLDLDDTDGYGPETTTIYDLNGVYRFRVADFHRTRTMKEYGATVKVYLPGKQPEVITINPEADVKDIWIVCEIDHGELNIINGAPDEDRFTTSNK
;
A
#
# COMPACT_ATOMS: atom_id res chain seq x y z
N MET A 1 -33.78 -49.39 25.19
CA MET A 1 -32.77 -48.30 25.04
C MET A 1 -32.02 -48.35 23.70
N GLU A 2 -31.78 -49.52 23.11
CA GLU A 2 -31.12 -49.65 21.79
C GLU A 2 -31.81 -48.92 20.63
N LYS A 3 -33.12 -49.14 20.41
CA LYS A 3 -33.85 -48.52 19.27
C LYS A 3 -33.84 -46.98 19.24
N ARG A 4 -33.67 -46.32 20.40
CA ARG A 4 -33.61 -44.85 20.51
C ARG A 4 -32.20 -44.33 20.18
N ARG A 5 -31.15 -45.09 20.53
CA ARG A 5 -29.76 -44.79 20.15
C ARG A 5 -29.53 -44.97 18.65
N THR A 6 -30.09 -46.03 18.04
CA THR A 6 -29.97 -46.26 16.58
C THR A 6 -30.65 -45.15 15.76
N LYS A 7 -31.81 -44.64 16.19
CA LYS A 7 -32.47 -43.51 15.53
C LYS A 7 -31.68 -42.21 15.64
N ILE A 8 -31.10 -41.91 16.81
CA ILE A 8 -30.28 -40.70 17.00
C ILE A 8 -29.00 -40.75 16.15
N ILE A 9 -28.33 -41.90 16.08
CA ILE A 9 -27.13 -42.08 15.24
C ILE A 9 -27.47 -41.91 13.75
N LEU A 10 -28.61 -42.43 13.30
CA LEU A 10 -29.04 -42.31 11.90
C LEU A 10 -29.39 -40.85 11.52
N THR A 11 -30.06 -40.10 12.40
CA THR A 11 -30.38 -38.67 12.16
C THR A 11 -29.12 -37.80 12.12
N VAL A 12 -28.13 -38.08 12.97
CA VAL A 12 -26.84 -37.38 12.98
C VAL A 12 -26.03 -37.68 11.72
N LEU A 13 -26.02 -38.94 11.25
CA LEU A 13 -25.36 -39.33 10.00
C LEU A 13 -26.00 -38.69 8.77
N ILE A 14 -27.33 -38.59 8.71
CA ILE A 14 -28.04 -37.92 7.61
C ILE A 14 -27.76 -36.40 7.64
N GLY A 15 -27.73 -35.79 8.83
CA GLY A 15 -27.36 -34.38 8.99
C GLY A 15 -25.93 -34.07 8.55
N MET A 16 -24.96 -34.92 8.89
CA MET A 16 -23.58 -34.79 8.39
C MET A 16 -23.50 -34.98 6.88
N LEU A 17 -24.25 -35.92 6.30
CA LEU A 17 -24.27 -36.14 4.85
C LEU A 17 -24.81 -34.91 4.11
N ILE A 18 -25.87 -34.26 4.63
CA ILE A 18 -26.45 -33.04 4.05
C ILE A 18 -25.49 -31.85 4.18
N LEU A 19 -24.75 -31.73 5.29
CA LEU A 19 -23.72 -30.69 5.47
C LEU A 19 -22.50 -30.91 4.56
N ILE A 20 -22.08 -32.15 4.33
CA ILE A 20 -21.00 -32.49 3.40
C ILE A 20 -21.44 -32.24 1.95
N ILE A 21 -22.67 -32.62 1.58
CA ILE A 21 -23.22 -32.36 0.24
C ILE A 21 -23.44 -30.85 0.05
N GLY A 22 -23.95 -30.12 1.05
CA GLY A 22 -24.11 -28.67 1.02
C GLY A 22 -22.78 -27.92 0.92
N GLY A 23 -21.78 -28.32 1.69
CA GLY A 23 -20.42 -27.75 1.66
C GLY A 23 -19.68 -28.04 0.36
N THR A 24 -19.80 -29.25 -0.20
CA THR A 24 -19.23 -29.57 -1.52
C THR A 24 -19.96 -28.88 -2.66
N SER A 25 -21.29 -28.76 -2.61
CA SER A 25 -22.08 -27.98 -3.57
C SER A 25 -21.74 -26.49 -3.52
N PHE A 26 -21.62 -25.92 -2.32
CA PHE A 26 -21.24 -24.53 -2.11
C PHE A 26 -19.80 -24.24 -2.54
N TYR A 27 -18.86 -25.15 -2.26
CA TYR A 27 -17.48 -25.06 -2.73
C TYR A 27 -17.37 -25.18 -4.25
N LEU A 28 -18.15 -26.07 -4.87
CA LEU A 28 -18.23 -26.21 -6.34
C LEU A 28 -18.84 -24.97 -7.01
N VAL A 29 -19.88 -24.38 -6.41
CA VAL A 29 -20.50 -23.14 -6.92
C VAL A 29 -19.56 -21.94 -6.75
N ARG A 30 -18.86 -21.83 -5.62
CA ARG A 30 -17.85 -20.78 -5.36
C ARG A 30 -16.65 -20.92 -6.30
N GLY A 31 -16.15 -22.13 -6.51
CA GLY A 31 -15.08 -22.42 -7.47
C GLY A 31 -15.46 -22.08 -8.91
N ARG A 32 -16.68 -22.44 -9.34
CA ARG A 32 -17.20 -22.07 -10.68
C ARG A 32 -17.39 -20.56 -10.85
N MET A 33 -17.80 -19.83 -9.80
CA MET A 33 -17.89 -18.38 -9.86
C MET A 33 -16.51 -17.71 -9.95
N ALA A 34 -15.51 -18.20 -9.21
CA ALA A 34 -14.14 -17.70 -9.31
C ALA A 34 -13.55 -17.94 -10.71
N GLU A 35 -13.72 -19.14 -11.27
CA GLU A 35 -13.23 -19.48 -12.61
C GLU A 35 -13.91 -18.65 -13.71
N LYS A 36 -15.23 -18.42 -13.58
CA LYS A 36 -15.99 -17.54 -14.48
C LYS A 36 -15.50 -16.09 -14.40
N ASN A 37 -15.35 -15.55 -13.19
CA ASN A 37 -14.87 -14.17 -12.99
C ASN A 37 -13.46 -13.96 -13.52
N TYR A 38 -12.58 -14.95 -13.34
CA TYR A 38 -11.22 -14.94 -13.91
C TYR A 38 -11.26 -14.91 -15.44
N THR A 39 -12.06 -15.80 -16.05
CA THR A 39 -12.15 -15.90 -17.52
C THR A 39 -12.71 -14.63 -18.15
N GLU A 40 -13.74 -14.05 -17.52
CA GLU A 40 -14.33 -12.77 -17.95
C GLU A 40 -13.34 -11.61 -17.84
N ALA A 41 -12.55 -11.56 -16.76
CA ALA A 41 -11.52 -10.55 -16.56
C ALA A 41 -10.41 -10.65 -17.64
N ILE A 42 -9.87 -11.84 -17.89
CA ILE A 42 -8.86 -12.05 -18.95
C ILE A 42 -9.40 -11.68 -20.34
N THR A 43 -10.61 -12.12 -20.67
CA THR A 43 -11.23 -11.83 -21.98
C THR A 43 -11.45 -10.33 -22.16
N SER A 44 -11.86 -9.65 -21.10
CA SER A 44 -12.04 -8.19 -21.13
C SER A 44 -10.70 -7.48 -21.28
N ALA A 45 -9.67 -7.92 -20.55
CA ALA A 45 -8.32 -7.37 -20.65
C ALA A 45 -7.79 -7.47 -22.09
N GLU A 46 -7.81 -8.66 -22.69
CA GLU A 46 -7.35 -8.88 -24.07
C GLU A 46 -8.13 -8.02 -25.09
N LYS A 47 -9.43 -7.84 -24.88
CA LYS A 47 -10.26 -6.94 -25.70
C LYS A 47 -9.81 -5.49 -25.59
N TYR A 48 -9.52 -5.01 -24.38
CA TYR A 48 -9.05 -3.64 -24.15
C TYR A 48 -7.67 -3.40 -24.76
N VAL A 49 -6.75 -4.38 -24.64
CA VAL A 49 -5.45 -4.33 -25.34
C VAL A 49 -5.63 -4.19 -26.84
N ALA A 50 -6.54 -4.98 -27.45
CA ALA A 50 -6.82 -4.90 -28.89
C ALA A 50 -7.43 -3.55 -29.32
N GLN A 51 -8.00 -2.79 -28.37
CA GLN A 51 -8.54 -1.45 -28.60
C GLN A 51 -7.53 -0.33 -28.30
N ASN A 52 -6.29 -0.68 -27.91
CA ASN A 52 -5.27 0.23 -27.37
C ASN A 52 -5.75 1.02 -26.14
N ASN A 53 -6.71 0.47 -25.39
CA ASN A 53 -7.16 1.03 -24.12
C ASN A 53 -6.38 0.30 -23.01
N TYR A 54 -5.15 0.77 -22.77
CA TYR A 54 -4.20 0.06 -21.94
C TYR A 54 -4.53 0.18 -20.45
N GLU A 55 -5.12 1.30 -20.04
CA GLU A 55 -5.56 1.55 -18.66
C GLU A 55 -6.63 0.54 -18.23
N ASP A 56 -7.68 0.36 -19.04
CA ASP A 56 -8.72 -0.65 -18.76
C ASP A 56 -8.18 -2.09 -18.84
N ALA A 57 -7.17 -2.33 -19.70
CA ALA A 57 -6.52 -3.63 -19.78
C ALA A 57 -5.73 -3.95 -18.50
N VAL A 58 -4.98 -2.99 -17.97
CA VAL A 58 -4.25 -3.10 -16.69
C VAL A 58 -5.22 -3.47 -15.57
N ILE A 59 -6.33 -2.75 -15.49
CA ILE A 59 -7.41 -2.97 -14.51
C ILE A 59 -7.92 -4.42 -14.57
N GLN A 60 -8.27 -4.90 -15.77
CA GLN A 60 -8.82 -6.25 -15.92
C GLN A 60 -7.79 -7.35 -15.66
N TYR A 61 -6.51 -7.13 -16.00
CA TYR A 61 -5.46 -8.09 -15.64
C TYR A 61 -5.18 -8.12 -14.13
N LYS A 62 -5.13 -6.98 -13.45
CA LYS A 62 -5.00 -6.92 -11.97
C LYS A 62 -6.14 -7.69 -11.29
N LYS A 63 -7.37 -7.51 -11.77
CA LYS A 63 -8.53 -8.28 -11.32
C LYS A 63 -8.40 -9.79 -11.57
N ALA A 64 -7.89 -10.20 -12.73
CA ALA A 64 -7.65 -11.63 -13.00
C ALA A 64 -6.63 -12.23 -12.03
N ILE A 65 -5.57 -11.47 -11.71
CA ILE A 65 -4.54 -11.87 -10.74
C ILE A 65 -5.12 -12.02 -9.33
N SER A 66 -5.97 -11.09 -8.88
CA SER A 66 -6.57 -11.16 -7.55
C SER A 66 -7.51 -12.35 -7.39
N VAL A 67 -8.20 -12.76 -8.46
CA VAL A 67 -9.09 -13.93 -8.46
C VAL A 67 -8.30 -15.25 -8.51
N ASN A 68 -7.20 -15.30 -9.26
CA ASN A 68 -6.34 -16.50 -9.36
C ASN A 68 -4.85 -16.13 -9.45
N GLU A 69 -4.21 -16.01 -8.29
CA GLU A 69 -2.79 -15.66 -8.16
C GLU A 69 -1.83 -16.73 -8.69
N LYS A 70 -2.31 -17.97 -8.95
CA LYS A 70 -1.49 -19.10 -9.40
C LYS A 70 -1.44 -19.26 -10.91
N ASP A 71 -2.21 -18.48 -11.65
CA ASP A 71 -2.22 -18.52 -13.11
C ASP A 71 -1.17 -17.59 -13.72
N ASP A 72 -0.45 -18.07 -14.75
CA ASP A 72 0.63 -17.32 -15.37
C ASP A 72 0.18 -16.30 -16.42
N LYS A 73 -0.99 -16.49 -17.01
CA LYS A 73 -1.48 -15.70 -18.15
C LYS A 73 -1.76 -14.26 -17.75
N ALA A 74 -2.31 -14.04 -16.56
CA ALA A 74 -2.67 -12.71 -16.10
C ALA A 74 -1.43 -11.82 -15.85
N TYR A 75 -0.37 -12.37 -15.25
CA TYR A 75 0.88 -11.65 -15.04
C TYR A 75 1.61 -11.35 -16.34
N ILE A 76 1.64 -12.31 -17.28
CA ILE A 76 2.28 -12.11 -18.59
C ILE A 76 1.51 -11.06 -19.38
N GLY A 77 0.18 -11.16 -19.46
CA GLY A 77 -0.65 -10.18 -20.16
C GLY A 77 -0.49 -8.77 -19.59
N LEU A 78 -0.51 -8.62 -18.26
CA LEU A 78 -0.26 -7.33 -17.62
C LEU A 78 1.12 -6.77 -17.96
N SER A 79 2.15 -7.62 -17.96
CA SER A 79 3.50 -7.19 -18.34
C SER A 79 3.58 -6.73 -19.80
N GLU A 80 2.85 -7.38 -20.71
CA GLU A 80 2.79 -6.99 -22.12
C GLU A 80 2.10 -5.63 -22.29
N VAL A 81 1.08 -5.34 -21.50
CA VAL A 81 0.44 -4.01 -21.49
C VAL A 81 1.40 -2.94 -21.00
N TYR A 82 2.12 -3.20 -19.90
CA TYR A 82 3.13 -2.26 -19.42
C TYR A 82 4.25 -2.04 -20.44
N ILE A 83 4.69 -3.08 -21.18
CA ILE A 83 5.63 -2.93 -22.29
C ILE A 83 5.05 -2.05 -23.41
N LEU A 84 3.76 -2.21 -23.77
CA LEU A 84 3.09 -1.37 -24.76
C LEU A 84 2.98 0.10 -24.32
N GLN A 85 2.94 0.34 -23.00
CA GLN A 85 3.00 1.66 -22.39
C GLN A 85 4.44 2.17 -22.17
N GLU A 86 5.45 1.42 -22.65
CA GLU A 86 6.89 1.69 -22.45
C GLU A 86 7.35 1.67 -20.98
N ASP A 87 6.54 1.12 -20.06
CA ASP A 87 6.83 0.98 -18.63
C ASP A 87 7.45 -0.40 -18.33
N PHE A 88 8.71 -0.56 -18.75
CA PHE A 88 9.46 -1.81 -18.59
C PHE A 88 9.68 -2.20 -17.12
N SER A 89 9.73 -1.21 -16.21
CA SER A 89 9.85 -1.40 -14.77
C SER A 89 8.63 -2.10 -14.19
N LYS A 90 7.42 -1.58 -14.44
CA LYS A 90 6.18 -2.26 -14.00
C LYS A 90 6.02 -3.62 -14.65
N ALA A 91 6.41 -3.78 -15.93
CA ALA A 91 6.39 -5.07 -16.62
C ALA A 91 7.27 -6.10 -15.93
N LYS A 92 8.48 -5.73 -15.51
CA LYS A 92 9.39 -6.63 -14.81
C LYS A 92 8.94 -6.90 -13.38
N ALA A 93 8.51 -5.89 -12.64
CA ALA A 93 7.99 -6.03 -11.28
C ALA A 93 6.81 -7.02 -11.22
N ILE A 94 5.85 -6.90 -12.16
CA ILE A 94 4.69 -7.79 -12.18
C ILE A 94 5.05 -9.22 -12.57
N LEU A 95 6.02 -9.40 -13.48
CA LEU A 95 6.52 -10.73 -13.82
C LEU A 95 7.30 -11.36 -12.67
N ASN A 96 8.11 -10.61 -11.92
CA ASN A 96 8.80 -11.11 -10.73
C ASN A 96 7.79 -11.55 -9.66
N LYS A 97 6.76 -10.73 -9.41
CA LYS A 97 5.62 -11.09 -8.54
C LYS A 97 4.95 -12.39 -9.00
N GLY A 98 4.63 -12.48 -10.29
CA GLY A 98 4.01 -13.68 -10.88
C GLY A 98 4.92 -14.92 -10.82
N TYR A 99 6.22 -14.76 -11.01
CA TYR A 99 7.16 -15.88 -10.91
C TYR A 99 7.27 -16.38 -9.48
N GLY A 100 7.32 -15.48 -8.49
CA GLY A 100 7.27 -15.84 -7.06
C GLY A 100 5.98 -16.58 -6.70
N ALA A 101 4.84 -16.15 -7.24
CA ALA A 101 3.54 -16.76 -6.95
C ALA A 101 3.33 -18.13 -7.63
N THR A 102 3.84 -18.33 -8.86
CA THR A 102 3.49 -19.47 -9.73
C THR A 102 4.65 -20.44 -9.98
N GLY A 103 5.90 -19.99 -9.91
CA GLY A 103 7.06 -20.73 -10.42
C GLY A 103 7.04 -20.97 -11.93
N SER A 104 6.20 -20.27 -12.70
CA SER A 104 5.98 -20.57 -14.13
C SER A 104 7.21 -20.29 -14.99
N ILE A 105 7.58 -21.30 -15.79
CA ILE A 105 8.64 -21.19 -16.81
C ILE A 105 8.25 -20.16 -17.89
N LYS A 106 6.96 -19.95 -18.16
CA LYS A 106 6.52 -18.95 -19.13
C LYS A 106 6.81 -17.53 -18.65
N ILE A 107 6.53 -17.25 -17.37
CA ILE A 107 6.86 -15.97 -16.74
C ILE A 107 8.37 -15.76 -16.74
N LYS A 108 9.15 -16.80 -16.40
CA LYS A 108 10.61 -16.74 -16.47
C LYS A 108 11.11 -16.37 -17.88
N ARG A 109 10.53 -16.95 -18.93
CA ARG A 109 10.88 -16.59 -20.32
C ARG A 109 10.46 -15.17 -20.70
N ALA A 110 9.33 -14.70 -20.17
CA ALA A 110 8.90 -13.32 -20.35
C ALA A 110 9.84 -12.34 -19.63
N LEU A 111 10.28 -12.64 -18.40
CA LEU A 111 11.31 -11.89 -17.67
C LEU A 111 12.59 -11.80 -18.51
N GLU A 112 13.12 -12.93 -18.96
CA GLU A 112 14.32 -12.97 -19.78
C GLU A 112 14.14 -12.18 -21.10
N LYS A 113 12.92 -12.08 -21.64
CA LYS A 113 12.63 -11.27 -22.84
C LYS A 113 12.65 -9.79 -22.52
N VAL A 114 11.97 -9.36 -21.45
CA VAL A 114 11.96 -7.97 -20.98
C VAL A 114 13.38 -7.52 -20.64
N GLU A 115 14.13 -8.33 -19.89
CA GLU A 115 15.54 -8.07 -19.57
C GLU A 115 16.39 -7.94 -20.83
N ARG A 116 16.19 -8.79 -21.84
CA ARG A 116 16.89 -8.68 -23.12
C ARG A 116 16.47 -7.44 -23.90
N GLU A 117 15.20 -7.03 -23.89
CA GLU A 117 14.74 -5.83 -24.60
C GLU A 117 15.30 -4.56 -23.95
N ILE A 118 15.36 -4.52 -22.61
CA ILE A 118 16.08 -3.49 -21.84
C ILE A 118 17.57 -3.48 -22.24
N LEU A 119 18.22 -4.65 -22.28
CA LEU A 119 19.63 -4.78 -22.66
C LEU A 119 19.91 -4.43 -24.13
N VAL A 120 19.03 -4.78 -25.05
CA VAL A 120 19.17 -4.53 -26.50
C VAL A 120 18.84 -3.08 -26.83
N GLY A 121 17.87 -2.45 -26.14
CA GLY A 121 17.67 -1.00 -26.18
C GLY A 121 18.92 -0.24 -25.74
N ASN A 122 19.62 -0.77 -24.73
CA ASN A 122 20.91 -0.26 -24.27
C ASN A 122 22.10 -0.57 -25.23
N TYR A 123 21.97 -1.53 -26.16
CA TYR A 123 23.05 -1.95 -27.07
C TYR A 123 22.91 -1.38 -28.49
N LEU A 124 21.68 -1.16 -28.97
CA LEU A 124 21.39 -0.52 -30.27
C LEU A 124 21.55 1.02 -30.21
N THR A 125 21.55 1.60 -29.01
CA THR A 125 21.98 2.97 -28.72
C THR A 125 23.51 3.09 -28.62
N GLY A 126 24.23 2.36 -29.48
CA GLY A 126 25.68 2.47 -29.70
C GLY A 126 26.11 3.78 -30.36
N ASP A 127 25.39 4.87 -30.08
CA ASP A 127 25.75 6.21 -30.44
C ASP A 127 25.72 7.07 -29.18
N LYS A 128 26.78 7.87 -29.02
CA LYS A 128 26.72 9.11 -28.24
C LYS A 128 25.79 10.12 -28.96
N MET A 129 24.65 9.68 -29.46
CA MET A 129 23.52 10.55 -29.77
C MET A 129 22.81 10.80 -28.46
N LYS A 130 23.20 11.89 -27.83
CA LYS A 130 22.33 12.74 -27.03
C LYS A 130 21.22 11.96 -26.30
N ARG A 131 21.53 11.54 -25.06
CA ARG A 131 20.62 11.93 -23.98
C ARG A 131 20.49 13.45 -24.10
N GLU A 132 19.56 13.91 -24.93
CA GLU A 132 19.03 15.26 -24.79
C GLU A 132 18.38 15.24 -23.42
N ASN A 133 19.16 15.67 -22.42
CA ASN A 133 18.76 15.96 -21.05
C ASN A 133 17.65 15.05 -20.50
N PHE A 134 17.88 13.74 -20.32
CA PHE A 134 17.14 13.04 -19.26
C PHE A 134 17.67 13.58 -17.95
N ASP A 135 17.12 14.72 -17.56
CA ASP A 135 17.46 15.40 -16.35
C ASP A 135 16.88 14.58 -15.21
N LEU A 136 17.71 13.71 -14.64
CA LEU A 136 17.35 12.86 -13.51
C LEU A 136 16.85 13.71 -12.34
N SER A 137 17.25 14.99 -12.23
CA SER A 137 16.71 15.89 -11.21
C SER A 137 15.23 16.22 -11.46
N THR A 138 14.84 16.43 -12.73
CA THR A 138 13.44 16.61 -13.13
C THR A 138 12.65 15.30 -13.04
N ALA A 139 13.19 14.19 -13.52
CA ALA A 139 12.51 12.88 -13.46
C ALA A 139 12.29 12.38 -12.02
N SER A 140 13.23 12.70 -11.11
CA SER A 140 13.10 12.33 -9.70
C SER A 140 12.37 13.37 -8.84
N ALA A 141 11.90 14.48 -9.43
CA ALA A 141 11.34 15.60 -8.66
C ALA A 141 10.14 15.19 -7.79
N ASN A 142 9.30 14.29 -8.28
CA ASN A 142 8.08 13.84 -7.59
C ASN A 142 8.26 12.54 -6.79
N ILE A 143 9.46 11.95 -6.80
CA ILE A 143 9.77 10.76 -6.01
C ILE A 143 9.75 11.12 -4.52
N LYS A 144 9.21 10.22 -3.70
CA LYS A 144 9.14 10.34 -2.24
C LYS A 144 9.45 9.01 -1.61
N ILE A 145 9.91 9.01 -0.36
CA ILE A 145 10.03 7.77 0.41
C ILE A 145 8.62 7.28 0.73
N ASP A 146 8.36 5.99 0.52
CA ASP A 146 7.15 5.36 1.04
C ASP A 146 7.32 5.10 2.54
N ALA A 147 6.98 6.10 3.34
CA ALA A 147 7.19 6.09 4.79
C ALA A 147 6.39 4.97 5.48
N SER A 148 5.21 4.61 4.96
CA SER A 148 4.41 3.49 5.48
C SER A 148 5.12 2.16 5.26
N PHE A 149 5.54 1.86 4.02
CA PHE A 149 6.29 0.64 3.74
C PHE A 149 7.59 0.59 4.52
N TYR A 150 8.34 1.70 4.56
CA TYR A 150 9.58 1.79 5.32
C TYR A 150 9.37 1.52 6.82
N GLN A 151 8.34 2.10 7.45
CA GLN A 151 7.98 1.86 8.85
C GLN A 151 7.72 0.38 9.13
N LYS A 152 7.05 -0.33 8.22
CA LYS A 152 6.80 -1.78 8.35
C LYS A 152 8.12 -2.55 8.35
N LEU A 153 9.03 -2.25 7.41
CA LEU A 153 10.32 -2.93 7.32
C LEU A 153 11.14 -2.84 8.60
N ILE A 154 11.14 -1.68 9.27
CA ILE A 154 11.98 -1.43 10.45
C ILE A 154 11.33 -1.81 11.78
N SER A 155 10.04 -2.15 11.81
CA SER A 155 9.29 -2.44 13.05
C SER A 155 8.73 -3.86 13.12
N TYR A 156 8.52 -4.53 11.98
CA TYR A 156 7.83 -5.81 11.92
C TYR A 156 8.68 -6.98 12.45
N THR A 157 8.02 -7.89 13.17
CA THR A 157 8.57 -9.20 13.53
C THR A 157 8.23 -10.23 12.47
N PHE A 158 8.78 -11.43 12.61
CA PHE A 158 8.53 -12.53 11.68
C PHE A 158 7.04 -12.83 11.49
N GLU A 159 6.24 -12.77 12.56
CA GLU A 159 4.79 -12.95 12.44
C GLU A 159 4.12 -11.79 11.67
N ASP A 160 4.46 -10.54 11.98
CA ASP A 160 3.93 -9.38 11.26
C ASP A 160 4.26 -9.46 9.75
N PHE A 161 5.48 -9.88 9.39
CA PHE A 161 5.86 -10.09 7.99
C PHE A 161 5.06 -11.23 7.33
N LYS A 162 4.67 -12.28 8.07
CA LYS A 162 3.83 -13.36 7.53
C LYS A 162 2.40 -12.87 7.28
N ASP A 163 1.86 -12.10 8.21
CA ASP A 163 0.49 -11.60 8.13
C ASP A 163 0.36 -10.60 6.98
N GLU A 164 1.31 -9.67 6.86
CA GLU A 164 1.32 -8.65 5.81
C GLU A 164 1.74 -9.19 4.44
N PHE A 165 2.90 -9.85 4.39
CA PHE A 165 3.56 -10.19 3.13
C PHE A 165 3.40 -11.67 2.74
N GLY A 166 2.55 -12.39 3.47
CA GLY A 166 2.27 -13.81 3.25
C GLY A 166 3.23 -14.72 3.99
N SER A 167 2.73 -15.93 4.29
CA SER A 167 3.48 -16.98 4.97
C SER A 167 4.83 -17.24 4.30
N ALA A 168 5.87 -17.39 5.12
CA ALA A 168 7.23 -17.65 4.68
C ALA A 168 7.29 -18.82 3.69
N GLY A 169 7.85 -18.56 2.51
CA GLY A 169 8.02 -19.55 1.46
C GLY A 169 9.28 -20.38 1.68
N ASN A 170 10.41 -19.88 1.18
CA ASN A 170 11.69 -20.55 1.28
C ASN A 170 12.48 -20.03 2.49
N ILE A 171 12.97 -20.95 3.32
CA ILE A 171 13.83 -20.64 4.46
C ILE A 171 15.13 -21.42 4.34
N LYS A 172 16.26 -20.73 4.29
CA LYS A 172 17.57 -21.37 4.11
C LYS A 172 18.67 -20.67 4.90
N LYS A 173 19.60 -21.45 5.47
CA LYS A 173 20.78 -20.90 6.14
C LYS A 173 21.85 -20.56 5.09
N ASN A 174 22.38 -19.35 5.15
CA ASN A 174 23.44 -18.90 4.25
C ASN A 174 24.85 -19.10 4.85
N LYS A 175 25.87 -18.79 4.06
CA LYS A 175 27.28 -18.97 4.45
C LYS A 175 27.72 -18.07 5.61
N GLU A 176 27.03 -16.96 5.83
CA GLU A 176 27.28 -16.00 6.91
C GLU A 176 26.53 -16.35 8.20
N GLY A 177 25.80 -17.47 8.19
CA GLY A 177 25.05 -17.98 9.33
C GLY A 177 23.67 -17.36 9.52
N TYR A 178 23.22 -16.50 8.61
CA TYR A 178 21.85 -16.00 8.61
C TYR A 178 20.89 -17.06 8.09
N LEU A 179 19.70 -17.08 8.66
CA LEU A 179 18.53 -17.72 8.10
C LEU A 179 17.85 -16.70 7.17
N GLU A 180 17.93 -16.94 5.87
CA GLU A 180 17.25 -16.15 4.84
C GLU A 180 15.82 -16.64 4.70
N VAL A 181 14.88 -15.70 4.72
CA VAL A 181 13.44 -15.97 4.67
C VAL A 181 12.84 -15.16 3.53
N ASP A 182 12.22 -15.85 2.59
CA ASP A 182 11.48 -15.24 1.48
C ASP A 182 9.99 -15.08 1.88
N HIS A 183 9.49 -13.85 1.90
CA HIS A 183 8.06 -13.56 2.04
C HIS A 183 7.45 -13.28 0.66
N PRO A 184 6.44 -14.04 0.19
CA PRO A 184 6.00 -14.01 -1.20
C PRO A 184 5.60 -12.62 -1.74
N LYS A 185 4.98 -11.78 -0.91
CA LYS A 185 4.51 -10.45 -1.32
C LYS A 185 5.49 -9.31 -0.98
N LEU A 186 6.54 -9.58 -0.20
CA LEU A 186 7.53 -8.56 0.16
C LEU A 186 8.40 -8.16 -1.05
N ASN A 187 8.56 -9.07 -2.01
CA ASN A 187 9.52 -8.93 -3.11
C ASN A 187 10.95 -8.61 -2.58
N GLY A 188 11.35 -9.36 -1.56
CA GLY A 188 12.62 -9.21 -0.86
C GLY A 188 12.85 -10.36 0.10
N LYS A 189 13.90 -10.24 0.91
CA LYS A 189 14.35 -11.27 1.85
C LYS A 189 14.63 -10.66 3.21
N CYS A 190 14.23 -11.39 4.24
CA CYS A 190 14.52 -11.08 5.64
C CYS A 190 15.62 -12.01 6.15
N TYR A 191 16.56 -11.47 6.93
CA TYR A 191 17.72 -12.20 7.43
C TYR A 191 17.71 -12.24 8.96
N TYR A 192 17.65 -13.44 9.53
CA TYR A 192 17.58 -13.67 10.97
C TYR A 192 18.78 -14.45 11.46
N ARG A 193 19.30 -14.13 12.65
CA ARG A 193 20.41 -14.90 13.23
C ARG A 193 20.44 -14.76 14.74
N ASN A 194 20.76 -15.85 15.42
CA ASN A 194 21.12 -15.83 16.84
C ASN A 194 22.45 -15.09 17.04
N THR A 195 22.46 -14.04 17.84
CA THR A 195 23.67 -13.26 18.15
C THR A 195 24.43 -13.86 19.33
N SER A 196 25.56 -13.27 19.73
CA SER A 196 26.24 -13.65 20.97
C SER A 196 25.37 -13.39 22.21
N ASN A 197 24.56 -12.33 22.16
CA ASN A 197 23.82 -11.82 23.32
C ASN A 197 22.34 -12.25 23.32
N ASN A 198 21.80 -12.64 22.16
CA ASN A 198 20.44 -13.13 22.03
C ASN A 198 20.42 -14.41 21.18
N LYS A 199 20.21 -15.54 21.85
CA LYS A 199 20.10 -16.88 21.23
C LYS A 199 18.66 -17.30 20.94
N ASP A 200 17.72 -16.37 21.08
CA ASP A 200 16.29 -16.64 21.03
C ASP A 200 15.63 -16.12 19.75
N ILE A 201 16.42 -15.76 18.74
CA ILE A 201 15.94 -15.15 17.49
C ILE A 201 15.50 -16.22 16.49
N VAL A 202 16.27 -17.32 16.42
CA VAL A 202 16.03 -18.45 15.52
C VAL A 202 15.96 -19.74 16.33
N ASP A 203 14.90 -20.51 16.10
CA ASP A 203 14.82 -21.91 16.54
C ASP A 203 15.67 -22.76 15.59
N GLU A 204 16.88 -23.11 16.02
CA GLU A 204 17.81 -23.90 15.20
C GLU A 204 17.32 -25.34 14.94
N SER A 205 16.45 -25.89 15.80
CA SER A 205 15.90 -27.24 15.59
C SER A 205 14.88 -27.27 14.47
N ARG A 206 14.10 -26.18 14.33
CA ARG A 206 13.08 -26.02 13.29
C ARG A 206 13.59 -25.28 12.06
N SER A 207 14.75 -24.62 12.17
CA SER A 207 15.28 -23.71 11.15
C SER A 207 14.26 -22.62 10.79
N THR A 208 13.65 -22.01 11.81
CA THR A 208 12.64 -20.96 11.66
C THR A 208 12.93 -19.79 12.61
N PRO A 209 12.74 -18.52 12.20
CA PRO A 209 12.73 -17.41 13.15
C PRO A 209 11.60 -17.59 14.17
N LYS A 210 11.74 -17.00 15.36
CA LYS A 210 10.61 -16.90 16.29
C LYS A 210 9.64 -15.81 15.85
N GLU A 211 8.36 -16.02 16.13
CA GLU A 211 7.25 -15.11 15.78
C GLU A 211 7.50 -13.66 16.18
N THR A 212 8.07 -13.43 17.36
CA THR A 212 8.37 -12.10 17.92
C THR A 212 9.75 -11.55 17.55
N SER A 213 10.50 -12.25 16.70
CA SER A 213 11.85 -11.81 16.29
C SER A 213 11.80 -10.90 15.07
N MET A 214 12.57 -9.82 15.11
CA MET A 214 12.79 -8.93 13.98
C MET A 214 13.97 -9.43 13.13
N PRO A 215 13.97 -9.18 11.81
CA PRO A 215 15.17 -9.39 11.00
C PRO A 215 16.31 -8.48 11.47
N GLU A 216 17.55 -8.91 11.31
CA GLU A 216 18.75 -8.05 11.52
C GLU A 216 19.06 -7.25 10.26
N LYS A 217 18.64 -7.78 9.10
CA LYS A 217 18.85 -7.21 7.78
C LYS A 217 17.69 -7.58 6.86
N ILE A 218 17.37 -6.71 5.91
CA ILE A 218 16.43 -6.92 4.82
C ILE A 218 17.12 -6.55 3.50
N SER A 219 16.82 -7.27 2.42
CA SER A 219 17.19 -6.88 1.06
C SER A 219 15.97 -6.96 0.16
N LEU A 220 15.75 -5.94 -0.66
CA LEU A 220 14.66 -5.89 -1.63
C LEU A 220 15.17 -6.32 -3.00
N ASN A 221 14.33 -7.00 -3.77
CA ASN A 221 14.66 -7.31 -5.16
C ASN A 221 14.55 -6.06 -6.05
N SER A 222 13.71 -5.10 -5.65
CA SER A 222 13.61 -3.78 -6.28
C SER A 222 13.67 -2.68 -5.23
N VAL A 223 14.60 -1.74 -5.38
CA VAL A 223 14.70 -0.55 -4.52
C VAL A 223 13.56 0.43 -4.77
N GLY A 224 12.86 0.31 -5.91
CA GLY A 224 11.68 1.10 -6.22
C GLY A 224 10.57 0.97 -5.18
N LEU A 225 10.50 -0.15 -4.46
CA LEU A 225 9.54 -0.37 -3.38
C LEU A 225 9.71 0.58 -2.18
N LEU A 226 10.90 1.19 -2.03
CA LEU A 226 11.12 2.19 -0.98
C LEU A 226 10.55 3.57 -1.34
N PHE A 227 10.04 3.71 -2.56
CA PHE A 227 9.73 5.01 -3.14
C PHE A 227 8.33 5.03 -3.76
N ARG A 228 7.62 6.13 -3.52
CA ARG A 228 6.42 6.50 -4.28
C ARG A 228 6.83 7.18 -5.59
N ASN A 229 6.08 6.93 -6.65
CA ASN A 229 6.31 7.47 -8.01
C ASN A 229 7.70 7.14 -8.58
N PHE A 230 8.24 5.97 -8.27
CA PHE A 230 9.55 5.56 -8.77
C PHE A 230 9.49 5.18 -10.26
N GLU A 231 10.22 5.93 -11.09
CA GLU A 231 10.27 5.74 -12.56
C GLU A 231 11.64 5.21 -13.03
N GLY A 232 12.31 4.40 -12.21
CA GLY A 232 13.54 3.71 -12.58
C GLY A 232 14.85 4.41 -12.18
N GLY A 233 14.79 5.60 -11.59
CA GLY A 233 16.00 6.25 -11.06
C GLY A 233 15.76 7.45 -10.14
N VAL A 234 16.75 7.75 -9.29
CA VAL A 234 16.74 8.88 -8.35
C VAL A 234 18.10 9.57 -8.34
N SER A 235 18.11 10.89 -8.49
CA SER A 235 19.36 11.67 -8.39
C SER A 235 19.89 11.73 -6.96
N LEU A 236 21.22 11.83 -6.79
CA LEU A 236 21.84 12.01 -5.47
C LEU A 236 21.26 13.23 -4.74
N ASP A 237 21.04 14.35 -5.44
CA ASP A 237 20.46 15.55 -4.85
C ASP A 237 19.05 15.29 -4.31
N LYS A 238 18.22 14.59 -5.08
CA LYS A 238 16.88 14.21 -4.64
C LYS A 238 16.92 13.27 -3.43
N ILE A 239 17.83 12.29 -3.42
CA ILE A 239 18.04 11.39 -2.28
C ILE A 239 18.40 12.20 -1.03
N GLN A 240 19.37 13.11 -1.13
CA GLN A 240 19.79 13.95 -0.02
C GLN A 240 18.66 14.86 0.50
N ILE A 241 17.81 15.38 -0.40
CA ILE A 241 16.62 16.15 -0.02
C ILE A 241 15.61 15.27 0.73
N MET A 242 15.30 14.08 0.22
CA MET A 242 14.34 13.17 0.86
C MET A 242 14.79 12.70 2.24
N LEU A 243 16.08 12.40 2.39
CA LEU A 243 16.67 11.96 3.66
C LEU A 243 16.95 13.12 4.62
N SER A 244 16.85 14.38 4.15
CA SER A 244 17.36 15.55 4.87
C SER A 244 18.82 15.37 5.35
N GLN A 245 19.61 14.61 4.61
CA GLN A 245 20.97 14.20 4.96
C GLN A 245 21.90 14.37 3.76
N ARG A 246 23.14 14.81 3.99
CA ARG A 246 24.20 14.74 2.97
C ARG A 246 24.86 13.37 3.03
N VAL A 247 24.86 12.68 1.89
CA VAL A 247 25.52 11.39 1.72
C VAL A 247 26.50 11.48 0.55
N GLN A 248 27.53 10.66 0.56
CA GLN A 248 28.52 10.60 -0.51
C GLN A 248 28.67 9.15 -0.98
N PRO A 249 28.92 8.91 -2.28
CA PRO A 249 29.12 7.55 -2.78
C PRO A 249 30.37 6.92 -2.17
N VAL A 250 30.24 5.71 -1.66
CA VAL A 250 31.31 4.89 -1.11
C VAL A 250 31.70 3.83 -2.14
N LYS A 251 32.99 3.78 -2.51
CA LYS A 251 33.52 2.73 -3.39
C LYS A 251 34.15 1.60 -2.58
N LYS A 252 33.54 0.41 -2.61
CA LYS A 252 34.03 -0.77 -1.91
C LYS A 252 33.64 -2.05 -2.64
N ASP A 253 34.51 -3.07 -2.61
CA ASP A 253 34.22 -4.42 -3.13
C ASP A 253 33.67 -4.47 -4.57
N LYS A 254 34.21 -3.59 -5.45
CA LYS A 254 33.81 -3.38 -6.86
C LYS A 254 32.43 -2.76 -7.08
N ARG A 255 31.87 -2.12 -6.06
CA ARG A 255 30.58 -1.41 -6.13
C ARG A 255 30.75 0.03 -5.67
N THR A 256 29.92 0.90 -6.20
CA THR A 256 29.69 2.23 -5.64
C THR A 256 28.31 2.21 -5.00
N TYR A 257 28.17 2.67 -3.76
CA TYR A 257 26.88 2.71 -3.07
C TYR A 257 26.79 3.93 -2.16
N ILE A 258 25.59 4.40 -1.89
CA ILE A 258 25.33 5.36 -0.82
C ILE A 258 24.96 4.63 0.47
N GLU A 259 25.36 5.20 1.60
CA GLU A 259 24.96 4.76 2.94
C GLU A 259 24.27 5.92 3.64
N ALA A 260 23.06 5.68 4.14
CA ALA A 260 22.27 6.64 4.90
C ALA A 260 21.91 6.05 6.26
N GLU A 261 21.93 6.89 7.28
CA GLU A 261 21.50 6.52 8.63
C GLU A 261 20.14 7.16 8.87
N LEU A 262 19.12 6.34 9.07
CA LEU A 262 17.75 6.77 9.31
C LEU A 262 17.28 6.18 10.63
N ASP A 263 17.37 6.98 11.69
CA ASP A 263 17.00 6.61 13.06
C ASP A 263 17.66 5.28 13.51
N ASP A 264 16.87 4.22 13.73
CA ASP A 264 17.31 2.89 14.15
C ASP A 264 17.72 1.96 12.97
N CYS A 265 17.97 2.51 11.78
CA CYS A 265 18.31 1.77 10.57
C CYS A 265 19.50 2.37 9.80
N VAL A 266 20.24 1.51 9.10
CA VAL A 266 21.24 1.90 8.09
C VAL A 266 20.81 1.33 6.74
N ILE A 267 20.62 2.20 5.75
CA ILE A 267 20.27 1.81 4.38
C ILE A 267 21.50 1.97 3.49
N ARG A 268 21.80 0.92 2.72
CA ARG A 268 22.77 0.94 1.64
C ARG A 268 22.08 0.66 0.32
N ILE A 269 22.37 1.47 -0.70
CA ILE A 269 21.87 1.25 -2.05
C ILE A 269 23.00 1.48 -3.05
N GLU A 270 23.22 0.54 -3.95
CA GLU A 270 24.17 0.65 -5.06
C GLU A 270 23.79 1.80 -6.01
N THR A 271 24.79 2.54 -6.45
CA THR A 271 24.65 3.72 -7.28
C THR A 271 25.66 3.73 -8.42
N ASP A 272 25.48 4.64 -9.37
CA ASP A 272 26.57 5.04 -10.24
C ASP A 272 27.69 5.78 -9.46
N ASP A 273 28.75 6.17 -10.18
CA ASP A 273 29.90 6.87 -9.60
C ASP A 273 29.57 8.29 -9.08
N ASP A 274 28.45 8.86 -9.51
CA ASP A 274 27.95 10.18 -9.11
C ASP A 274 26.94 10.09 -7.95
N GLY A 275 26.58 8.88 -7.50
CA GLY A 275 25.68 8.65 -6.37
C GLY A 275 24.21 8.53 -6.73
N ASN A 276 23.88 8.41 -8.01
CA ASN A 276 22.50 8.26 -8.46
C ASN A 276 22.08 6.78 -8.40
N ILE A 277 20.84 6.54 -8.00
CA ILE A 277 20.19 5.25 -8.20
C ILE A 277 19.73 5.23 -9.66
N VAL A 278 20.31 4.34 -10.45
CA VAL A 278 20.04 4.22 -11.90
C VAL A 278 19.56 2.83 -12.31
N ASP A 279 19.45 1.92 -11.34
CA ASP A 279 18.97 0.57 -11.52
C ASP A 279 17.93 0.28 -10.43
N GLU A 280 16.74 -0.14 -10.83
CA GLU A 280 15.67 -0.52 -9.92
C GLU A 280 16.02 -1.79 -9.12
N ASP A 281 16.88 -2.65 -9.65
CA ASP A 281 17.38 -3.86 -9.00
C ASP A 281 18.71 -3.62 -8.28
N ALA A 282 19.09 -2.35 -8.11
CA ALA A 282 20.30 -1.96 -7.42
C ALA A 282 20.44 -2.74 -6.11
N TRP A 283 21.63 -3.29 -5.88
CA TRP A 283 21.87 -3.99 -4.63
C TRP A 283 21.61 -3.08 -3.45
N ASN A 284 20.96 -3.63 -2.45
CA ASN A 284 20.58 -2.89 -1.27
C ASN A 284 20.66 -3.75 -0.02
N GLU A 285 20.89 -3.07 1.10
CA GLU A 285 20.79 -3.63 2.44
C GLU A 285 20.12 -2.62 3.35
N ILE A 286 19.07 -3.06 4.02
CA ILE A 286 18.38 -2.33 5.08
C ILE A 286 18.74 -3.04 6.38
N ILE A 287 19.63 -2.44 7.15
CA ILE A 287 20.23 -3.03 8.36
C ILE A 287 19.51 -2.46 9.56
N LEU A 288 19.15 -3.33 10.52
CA LEU A 288 18.45 -2.96 11.75
C LEU A 288 19.36 -3.21 12.95
N PRO A 289 20.30 -2.30 13.28
CA PRO A 289 21.34 -2.56 14.27
C PRO A 289 20.77 -2.85 15.66
N ASN A 290 19.58 -2.34 15.97
CA ASN A 290 18.94 -2.46 17.27
C ASN A 290 17.84 -3.54 17.34
N ALA A 291 17.61 -4.28 16.25
CA ALA A 291 16.67 -5.38 16.21
C ALA A 291 16.94 -6.40 17.35
N ASN A 292 15.89 -6.79 18.06
CA ASN A 292 15.91 -7.79 19.14
C ASN A 292 16.82 -7.44 20.36
N LYS A 293 17.26 -6.19 20.52
CA LYS A 293 18.09 -5.77 21.68
C LYS A 293 17.28 -5.37 22.92
N LYS A 294 16.07 -4.83 22.76
CA LYS A 294 15.21 -4.34 23.86
C LYS A 294 14.10 -5.35 24.17
N LYS A 295 13.98 -5.79 25.43
CA LYS A 295 12.75 -6.41 25.95
C LYS A 295 11.83 -5.27 26.40
N LYS A 296 10.66 -5.14 25.78
CA LYS A 296 9.68 -4.09 26.12
C LYS A 296 8.73 -4.64 27.19
N ASN A 297 8.60 -3.91 28.29
CA ASN A 297 7.72 -4.27 29.42
C ASN A 297 6.40 -3.46 29.42
N ALA A 298 6.32 -2.37 28.64
CA ALA A 298 5.14 -1.52 28.47
C ALA A 298 4.42 -1.81 27.15
N GLY A 299 3.20 -1.29 26.99
CA GLY A 299 2.52 -1.26 25.70
C GLY A 299 3.32 -0.38 24.72
N HIS A 300 3.57 -0.88 23.51
CA HIS A 300 4.41 -0.16 22.54
C HIS A 300 3.62 0.17 21.29
N ILE A 301 3.60 1.44 20.89
CA ILE A 301 2.97 1.88 19.65
C ILE A 301 4.03 2.47 18.72
N SER A 302 3.94 2.13 17.44
CA SER A 302 4.80 2.67 16.38
C SER A 302 4.01 2.83 15.08
N GLY A 303 4.35 3.87 14.34
CA GLY A 303 3.60 4.24 13.15
C GLY A 303 4.22 5.39 12.39
N VAL A 304 3.43 5.98 11.50
CA VAL A 304 3.81 7.10 10.64
C VAL A 304 2.71 8.16 10.63
N VAL A 305 3.09 9.44 10.58
CA VAL A 305 2.20 10.53 10.23
C VAL A 305 2.36 10.83 8.74
N LEU A 306 1.28 10.79 7.98
CA LEU A 306 1.28 10.97 6.52
C LEU A 306 0.55 12.24 6.11
N ASP A 307 1.08 12.88 5.08
CA ASP A 307 0.44 13.99 4.38
C ASP A 307 -0.67 13.44 3.48
N ALA A 308 -1.91 13.87 3.72
CA ALA A 308 -3.07 13.39 2.97
C ALA A 308 -2.98 13.64 1.46
N VAL A 309 -2.32 14.70 1.01
CA VAL A 309 -2.25 15.09 -0.41
C VAL A 309 -1.13 14.36 -1.14
N THR A 310 -0.01 14.12 -0.47
CA THR A 310 1.21 13.59 -1.13
C THR A 310 1.55 12.16 -0.74
N GLY A 311 0.95 11.62 0.33
CA GLY A 311 1.28 10.31 0.91
C GLY A 311 2.69 10.26 1.52
N SER A 312 3.38 11.40 1.61
CA SER A 312 4.71 11.48 2.21
C SER A 312 4.62 11.55 3.73
N GLY A 313 5.63 11.05 4.43
CA GLY A 313 5.70 11.22 5.87
C GLY A 313 5.90 12.69 6.27
N VAL A 314 5.18 13.13 7.32
CA VAL A 314 5.27 14.50 7.85
C VAL A 314 6.28 14.53 8.98
N GLY A 315 7.46 15.08 8.70
CA GLY A 315 8.52 15.21 9.71
C GLY A 315 8.26 16.31 10.72
N GLU A 316 8.83 16.15 11.93
CA GLU A 316 8.66 17.06 13.07
C GLU A 316 7.21 17.27 13.55
N ALA A 317 6.26 16.45 13.08
CA ALA A 317 4.89 16.45 13.57
C ALA A 317 4.86 16.10 15.05
N VAL A 318 4.14 16.88 15.84
CA VAL A 318 3.98 16.69 17.29
C VAL A 318 2.78 15.80 17.54
N LEU A 319 3.00 14.68 18.24
CA LEU A 319 1.93 13.81 18.72
C LEU A 319 1.80 13.96 20.23
N ILE A 320 0.58 14.23 20.68
CA ILE A 320 0.20 14.32 22.09
C ILE A 320 -0.72 13.15 22.41
N PHE A 321 -0.25 12.22 23.24
CA PHE A 321 -1.05 11.11 23.77
C PHE A 321 -1.61 11.51 25.13
N GLU A 322 -2.93 11.74 25.19
CA GLU A 322 -3.66 12.10 26.41
C GLU A 322 -4.55 10.94 26.86
N PRO A 323 -4.35 10.38 28.07
CA PRO A 323 -5.22 9.35 28.62
C PRO A 323 -6.69 9.79 28.66
N ALA A 324 -7.59 9.05 28.02
CA ALA A 324 -9.00 9.42 27.88
C ALA A 324 -9.74 9.45 29.22
N ALA A 325 -9.32 8.62 30.18
CA ALA A 325 -9.85 8.65 31.54
C ALA A 325 -9.34 9.85 32.37
N GLY A 326 -8.37 10.61 31.86
CA GLY A 326 -7.68 11.68 32.59
C GLY A 326 -6.81 11.17 33.74
N VAL A 327 -6.55 9.86 33.78
CA VAL A 327 -5.70 9.20 34.76
C VAL A 327 -4.42 8.78 34.05
N GLY A 328 -3.25 9.17 34.55
CA GLY A 328 -1.96 8.92 33.90
C GLY A 328 -1.30 10.19 33.36
N GLU A 329 -0.07 10.05 32.88
CA GLU A 329 0.71 11.18 32.34
C GLU A 329 0.47 11.32 30.84
N LYS A 330 0.22 12.57 30.40
CA LYS A 330 0.25 12.92 28.99
C LYS A 330 1.68 12.76 28.46
N GLN A 331 1.82 12.10 27.32
CA GLN A 331 3.09 11.98 26.62
C GLN A 331 3.10 12.83 25.36
N THR A 332 4.23 13.47 25.06
CA THR A 332 4.43 14.24 23.83
C THR A 332 5.69 13.74 23.14
N ILE A 333 5.54 13.37 21.87
CA ILE A 333 6.65 12.95 21.01
C ILE A 333 6.62 13.73 19.70
N LYS A 334 7.66 13.57 18.90
CA LYS A 334 7.72 14.07 17.53
C LYS A 334 8.03 12.95 16.56
N THR A 335 7.57 13.10 15.33
CA THR A 335 8.04 12.25 14.23
C THR A 335 9.47 12.60 13.85
N ASP A 336 10.19 11.62 13.30
CA ASP A 336 11.46 11.85 12.62
C ASP A 336 11.28 12.54 11.26
N SER A 337 12.36 12.78 10.51
CA SER A 337 12.31 13.44 9.19
C SER A 337 11.53 12.66 8.12
N THR A 338 11.24 11.38 8.36
CA THR A 338 10.43 10.51 7.48
C THR A 338 8.99 10.37 7.96
N GLY A 339 8.59 11.08 9.01
CA GLY A 339 7.25 11.01 9.58
C GLY A 339 7.00 9.85 10.53
N ILE A 340 8.03 9.06 10.87
CA ILE A 340 7.88 7.88 11.73
C ILE A 340 7.88 8.29 13.20
N PHE A 341 7.05 7.64 14.01
CA PHE A 341 6.98 7.83 15.46
C PHE A 341 6.98 6.50 16.22
N SER A 342 7.34 6.58 17.49
CA SER A 342 7.27 5.47 18.43
C SER A 342 7.07 5.96 19.87
N ALA A 343 6.24 5.26 20.64
CA ALA A 343 6.00 5.53 22.06
C ALA A 343 5.84 4.23 22.86
N GLU A 344 6.23 4.30 24.14
CA GLU A 344 5.85 3.32 25.15
C GLU A 344 4.79 3.98 26.04
N LEU A 345 3.60 3.39 26.09
CA LEU A 345 2.42 3.94 26.76
C LEU A 345 1.89 2.93 27.78
N GLU A 346 1.38 3.45 28.88
CA GLU A 346 0.65 2.63 29.86
C GLU A 346 -0.69 2.15 29.28
N PRO A 347 -1.22 1.00 29.73
CA PRO A 347 -2.47 0.46 29.20
C PRO A 347 -3.67 1.37 29.48
N GLU A 348 -4.25 1.97 28.44
CA GLU A 348 -5.38 2.91 28.49
C GLU A 348 -5.88 3.18 27.05
N ASN A 349 -7.06 3.76 26.93
CA ASN A 349 -7.47 4.49 25.73
C ASN A 349 -6.86 5.90 25.73
N TYR A 350 -6.26 6.30 24.62
CA TYR A 350 -5.69 7.63 24.43
C TYR A 350 -6.44 8.41 23.37
N LYS A 351 -6.63 9.70 23.64
CA LYS A 351 -6.85 10.71 22.60
C LYS A 351 -5.48 11.16 22.09
N VAL A 352 -5.29 11.13 20.78
CA VAL A 352 -4.02 11.47 20.14
C VAL A 352 -4.22 12.74 19.31
N THR A 353 -3.64 13.86 19.74
CA THR A 353 -3.64 15.10 18.95
C THR A 353 -2.38 15.16 18.12
N VAL A 354 -2.51 15.31 16.80
CA VAL A 354 -1.40 15.41 15.85
C VAL A 354 -1.40 16.81 15.24
N SER A 355 -0.25 17.48 15.27
CA SER A 355 -0.08 18.84 14.73
C SER A 355 1.27 19.00 14.03
N ALA A 356 1.32 19.81 12.98
CA ALA A 356 2.54 20.18 12.25
C ALA A 356 2.37 21.58 11.64
N ASP A 357 3.47 22.26 11.31
CA ASP A 357 3.42 23.57 10.65
C ASP A 357 2.79 23.46 9.26
N GLN A 358 1.82 24.34 8.93
CA GLN A 358 1.03 24.31 7.69
C GLN A 358 0.08 23.12 7.52
N TYR A 359 -0.23 22.41 8.63
CA TYR A 359 -1.22 21.33 8.65
C TYR A 359 -2.37 21.66 9.59
N ILE A 360 -3.53 21.11 9.28
CA ILE A 360 -4.70 21.12 10.14
C ILE A 360 -4.43 20.18 11.32
N GLU A 361 -4.59 20.67 12.55
CA GLU A 361 -4.53 19.83 13.75
C GLU A 361 -5.69 18.83 13.75
N GLU A 362 -5.38 17.56 14.00
CA GLU A 362 -6.37 16.48 14.00
C GLU A 362 -6.29 15.64 15.28
N GLU A 363 -7.45 15.13 15.70
CA GLU A 363 -7.57 14.20 16.83
C GLU A 363 -7.87 12.77 16.35
N PHE A 364 -7.14 11.82 16.90
CA PHE A 364 -7.29 10.39 16.68
C PHE A 364 -7.49 9.69 18.03
N SER A 365 -7.73 8.38 18.01
CA SER A 365 -7.78 7.55 19.21
C SER A 365 -7.00 6.26 19.03
N CYS A 366 -6.38 5.78 20.10
CA CYS A 366 -5.81 4.43 20.14
C CYS A 366 -6.06 3.76 21.49
N GLU A 367 -6.21 2.43 21.48
CA GLU A 367 -6.30 1.60 22.67
C GLU A 367 -4.97 0.87 22.89
N ILE A 368 -4.41 0.99 24.09
CA ILE A 368 -3.17 0.34 24.50
C ILE A 368 -3.49 -0.73 25.54
N GLU A 369 -3.14 -1.98 25.25
CA GLU A 369 -3.24 -3.10 26.18
C GLU A 369 -1.88 -3.45 26.79
N GLU A 370 -1.91 -4.03 28.00
CA GLU A 370 -0.70 -4.43 28.73
C GLU A 370 0.16 -5.43 27.94
N GLY A 371 1.43 -5.08 27.76
CA GLY A 371 2.42 -5.93 27.08
C GLY A 371 2.17 -6.14 25.59
N LYS A 372 1.17 -5.48 24.98
CA LYS A 372 0.92 -5.55 23.54
C LYS A 372 1.75 -4.54 22.76
N THR A 373 2.03 -4.87 21.51
CA THR A 373 2.72 -3.98 20.57
C THR A 373 1.82 -3.70 19.37
N TYR A 374 1.69 -2.43 19.02
CA TYR A 374 0.91 -1.89 17.92
C TYR A 374 1.88 -1.28 16.90
N LYS A 375 1.78 -1.71 15.65
CA LYS A 375 2.71 -1.36 14.56
C LYS A 375 1.92 -1.09 13.29
N GLY A 376 2.55 -0.41 12.33
CA GLY A 376 1.87 -0.07 11.08
C GLY A 376 0.76 0.95 11.26
N ILE A 377 0.74 1.67 12.40
CA ILE A 377 -0.25 2.71 12.66
C ILE A 377 0.00 3.88 11.69
N GLN A 378 -1.07 4.40 11.11
CA GLN A 378 -1.01 5.57 10.23
C GLN A 378 -1.91 6.66 10.78
N TYR A 379 -1.37 7.86 10.91
CA TYR A 379 -2.14 9.08 11.18
C TYR A 379 -2.03 9.99 9.98
N ILE A 380 -3.10 10.08 9.20
CA ILE A 380 -3.14 10.90 8.00
C ILE A 380 -3.66 12.28 8.38
N ILE A 381 -2.85 13.32 8.12
CA ILE A 381 -3.20 14.70 8.39
C ILE A 381 -3.23 15.53 7.10
N SER A 382 -4.15 16.48 7.04
CA SER A 382 -4.32 17.36 5.89
C SER A 382 -3.48 18.64 6.00
N PRO A 383 -2.74 19.05 4.95
CA PRO A 383 -2.23 20.42 4.83
C PRO A 383 -3.36 21.45 4.96
N ASP A 384 -3.00 22.69 5.32
CA ASP A 384 -3.93 23.81 5.35
C ASP A 384 -4.71 23.93 4.04
N LEU A 385 -6.02 24.16 4.18
CA LEU A 385 -6.95 24.18 3.07
C LEU A 385 -7.22 25.61 2.62
N ALA A 386 -7.10 25.87 1.32
CA ALA A 386 -7.39 27.20 0.77
C ALA A 386 -8.88 27.56 0.93
N ALA A 387 -9.17 28.86 1.09
CA ALA A 387 -10.56 29.31 1.11
C ALA A 387 -11.27 28.94 -0.20
N GLY A 388 -12.52 28.47 -0.11
CA GLY A 388 -13.30 28.04 -1.27
C GLY A 388 -12.89 26.67 -1.83
N SER A 389 -12.10 25.89 -1.09
CA SER A 389 -11.77 24.49 -1.46
C SER A 389 -12.30 23.50 -0.42
N ALA A 390 -12.48 22.24 -0.83
CA ALA A 390 -12.76 21.11 0.04
C ALA A 390 -11.73 20.00 -0.21
N ARG A 391 -11.43 19.21 0.82
CA ARG A 391 -10.63 18.00 0.67
C ARG A 391 -11.38 16.79 1.21
N ILE A 392 -11.34 15.70 0.48
CA ILE A 392 -11.99 14.44 0.82
C ILE A 392 -10.90 13.37 0.85
N VAL A 393 -10.69 12.75 2.00
CA VAL A 393 -9.66 11.73 2.24
C VAL A 393 -10.37 10.42 2.55
N LEU A 394 -10.19 9.43 1.69
CA LEU A 394 -10.67 8.07 1.85
C LEU A 394 -9.56 7.23 2.47
N GLU A 395 -9.83 6.63 3.63
CA GLU A 395 -8.92 5.76 4.37
C GLU A 395 -9.52 4.36 4.52
N TRP A 396 -8.70 3.33 4.37
CA TRP A 396 -9.08 1.95 4.65
C TRP A 396 -7.88 1.15 5.15
N ASN A 397 -8.10 -0.03 5.69
CA ASN A 397 -7.05 -0.86 6.26
C ASN A 397 -6.36 -1.73 5.17
N ALA A 398 -5.65 -2.78 5.58
CA ALA A 398 -5.03 -3.77 4.68
C ALA A 398 -5.99 -4.41 3.66
N GLN A 399 -7.28 -4.36 3.97
CA GLN A 399 -8.38 -4.82 3.14
C GLN A 399 -9.48 -3.75 3.19
N PRO A 400 -10.36 -3.68 2.18
CA PRO A 400 -10.17 -4.22 0.83
C PRO A 400 -8.86 -3.74 0.18
N MET A 401 -8.34 -4.47 -0.80
CA MET A 401 -7.00 -4.14 -1.35
C MET A 401 -6.95 -2.79 -2.07
N ASP A 402 -8.08 -2.32 -2.61
CA ASP A 402 -8.13 -1.17 -3.50
C ASP A 402 -9.53 -0.57 -3.47
N LEU A 403 -9.65 0.68 -3.01
CA LEU A 403 -10.88 1.46 -3.00
C LEU A 403 -10.70 2.74 -3.78
N ASP A 404 -11.48 2.88 -4.84
CA ASP A 404 -11.41 4.04 -5.71
C ASP A 404 -12.38 5.13 -5.27
N SER A 405 -11.91 6.36 -5.35
CA SER A 405 -12.69 7.59 -5.19
C SER A 405 -13.23 8.09 -6.53
N TYR A 406 -14.50 8.49 -6.50
CA TYR A 406 -15.19 9.11 -7.64
C TYR A 406 -15.84 10.41 -7.19
N LEU A 407 -15.46 11.50 -7.86
CA LEU A 407 -16.13 12.77 -7.75
C LEU A 407 -16.86 13.07 -9.05
N SER A 408 -18.17 13.30 -8.96
CA SER A 408 -19.00 13.72 -10.10
C SER A 408 -19.78 14.98 -9.74
N GLY A 409 -19.99 15.90 -10.66
CA GLY A 409 -20.77 17.10 -10.37
C GLY A 409 -20.87 18.05 -11.55
N GLU A 410 -21.37 19.25 -11.26
CA GLU A 410 -21.46 20.34 -12.23
C GLU A 410 -21.17 21.66 -11.51
N THR A 411 -20.40 22.54 -12.15
CA THR A 411 -20.19 23.92 -11.69
C THR A 411 -21.39 24.80 -12.04
N ASP A 412 -21.49 25.99 -11.45
CA ASP A 412 -22.54 26.97 -11.78
C ASP A 412 -22.50 27.47 -13.24
N THR A 413 -21.35 27.34 -13.90
CA THR A 413 -21.18 27.67 -15.32
C THR A 413 -21.69 26.57 -16.25
N GLY A 414 -22.09 25.43 -15.69
CA GLY A 414 -22.56 24.25 -16.42
C GLY A 414 -21.44 23.29 -16.84
N LYS A 415 -20.25 23.41 -16.25
CA LYS A 415 -19.13 22.50 -16.53
C LYS A 415 -19.29 21.22 -15.75
N GLU A 416 -19.47 20.10 -16.46
CA GLU A 416 -19.44 18.77 -15.87
C GLU A 416 -18.06 18.45 -15.28
N VAL A 417 -18.08 17.93 -14.06
CA VAL A 417 -16.92 17.46 -13.30
C VAL A 417 -17.00 15.95 -13.14
N ASP A 418 -15.93 15.27 -13.53
CA ASP A 418 -15.70 13.83 -13.36
C ASP A 418 -14.22 13.67 -13.01
N VAL A 419 -13.93 13.21 -11.78
CA VAL A 419 -12.59 12.93 -11.27
C VAL A 419 -12.55 11.54 -10.66
N ARG A 420 -11.56 10.76 -11.09
CA ARG A 420 -11.33 9.34 -10.73
C ARG A 420 -9.94 8.92 -11.20
N TYR A 421 -9.52 7.70 -10.91
CA TYR A 421 -8.23 7.13 -11.36
C TYR A 421 -7.89 7.42 -12.84
N SER A 422 -8.83 7.12 -13.75
CA SER A 422 -8.64 7.29 -15.20
C SER A 422 -8.70 8.75 -15.68
N ARG A 423 -9.16 9.66 -14.82
CA ARG A 423 -9.29 11.10 -15.10
C ARG A 423 -8.99 11.89 -13.82
N LYS A 424 -7.71 12.03 -13.50
CA LYS A 424 -7.25 12.59 -12.23
C LYS A 424 -7.50 14.08 -12.06
N GLU A 425 -7.84 14.81 -13.12
CA GLU A 425 -8.15 16.24 -13.04
C GLU A 425 -9.37 16.61 -13.88
N SER A 426 -10.19 17.51 -13.32
CA SER A 426 -11.22 18.24 -14.06
C SER A 426 -10.88 19.73 -14.11
N ARG A 427 -10.89 20.30 -15.31
CA ARG A 427 -10.50 21.70 -15.58
C ARG A 427 -11.59 22.46 -16.33
N GLU A 428 -11.68 23.75 -16.06
CA GLU A 428 -12.46 24.73 -16.83
C GLU A 428 -11.52 25.81 -17.35
N GLY A 429 -11.19 25.74 -18.65
CA GLY A 429 -10.06 26.52 -19.20
C GLY A 429 -8.76 26.12 -18.50
N ASP A 430 -8.01 27.12 -18.02
CA ASP A 430 -6.74 26.92 -17.31
C ASP A 430 -6.93 26.60 -15.81
N LYS A 431 -8.15 26.73 -15.29
CA LYS A 431 -8.46 26.52 -13.87
C LYS A 431 -8.72 25.04 -13.59
N VAL A 432 -8.02 24.47 -12.60
CA VAL A 432 -8.37 23.16 -12.03
C VAL A 432 -9.56 23.35 -11.10
N ILE A 433 -10.62 22.58 -11.33
CA ILE A 433 -11.83 22.57 -10.50
C ILE A 433 -11.70 21.52 -9.40
N ALA A 434 -11.22 20.34 -9.75
CA ALA A 434 -10.97 19.26 -8.80
C ALA A 434 -9.86 18.31 -9.32
N SER A 435 -9.16 17.66 -8.39
CA SER A 435 -8.16 16.64 -8.67
C SER A 435 -8.21 15.48 -7.71
N LEU A 436 -7.80 14.31 -8.19
CA LEU A 436 -7.37 13.17 -7.39
C LEU A 436 -5.88 13.36 -7.12
N ASP A 437 -5.55 13.87 -5.93
CA ASP A 437 -4.18 14.26 -5.55
C ASP A 437 -3.32 13.05 -5.22
N LEU A 438 -3.89 12.11 -4.48
CA LEU A 438 -3.26 10.86 -4.08
C LEU A 438 -4.19 9.70 -4.41
N ASP A 439 -3.58 8.66 -4.97
CA ASP A 439 -4.22 7.47 -5.51
C ASP A 439 -3.33 6.29 -5.12
N ASP A 440 -3.72 5.59 -4.05
CA ASP A 440 -2.96 4.49 -3.46
C ASP A 440 -3.63 3.14 -3.75
N THR A 441 -3.02 2.34 -4.63
CA THR A 441 -3.62 1.11 -5.17
C THR A 441 -3.14 -0.18 -4.48
N ASP A 442 -2.25 -0.10 -3.49
CA ASP A 442 -1.59 -1.27 -2.88
C ASP A 442 -2.08 -1.57 -1.44
N GLY A 443 -3.18 -0.94 -1.03
CA GLY A 443 -3.85 -1.09 0.28
C GLY A 443 -3.41 -0.05 1.31
N TYR A 444 -4.17 0.07 2.41
CA TYR A 444 -3.98 1.06 3.49
C TYR A 444 -4.28 2.54 3.15
N GLY A 445 -4.63 2.86 1.90
CA GLY A 445 -4.93 4.24 1.50
C GLY A 445 -3.82 5.25 1.90
N PRO A 446 -4.12 6.56 1.92
CA PRO A 446 -5.38 7.17 1.55
C PRO A 446 -5.53 7.37 0.03
N GLU A 447 -6.77 7.54 -0.43
CA GLU A 447 -7.04 8.32 -1.63
C GLU A 447 -7.53 9.71 -1.26
N THR A 448 -7.02 10.73 -1.94
CA THR A 448 -7.35 12.11 -1.61
C THR A 448 -7.82 12.86 -2.83
N THR A 449 -9.05 13.38 -2.76
CA THR A 449 -9.62 14.28 -3.76
C THR A 449 -9.69 15.69 -3.19
N THR A 450 -9.16 16.68 -3.90
CA THR A 450 -9.34 18.10 -3.60
C THR A 450 -10.27 18.75 -4.63
N ILE A 451 -11.24 19.51 -4.14
CA ILE A 451 -12.10 20.40 -4.92
C ILE A 451 -11.58 21.81 -4.70
N TYR A 452 -11.03 22.46 -5.73
CA TYR A 452 -10.44 23.80 -5.65
C TYR A 452 -11.44 24.93 -5.87
N ASP A 453 -12.61 24.61 -6.41
CA ASP A 453 -13.70 25.56 -6.61
C ASP A 453 -15.00 24.95 -6.12
N LEU A 454 -15.58 25.53 -5.07
CA LEU A 454 -16.84 25.08 -4.48
C LEU A 454 -18.08 25.69 -5.16
N ASN A 455 -17.96 26.48 -6.23
CA ASN A 455 -19.12 27.03 -6.96
C ASN A 455 -19.76 25.96 -7.88
N GLY A 456 -20.46 25.03 -7.26
CA GLY A 456 -21.16 23.94 -7.91
C GLY A 456 -21.69 22.91 -6.92
N VAL A 457 -22.16 21.78 -7.47
CA VAL A 457 -22.65 20.65 -6.69
C VAL A 457 -21.84 19.41 -7.04
N TYR A 458 -21.19 18.83 -6.04
CA TYR A 458 -20.26 17.71 -6.21
C TYR A 458 -20.66 16.54 -5.34
N ARG A 459 -20.71 15.34 -5.93
CA ARG A 459 -21.04 14.11 -5.22
C ARG A 459 -19.84 13.18 -5.20
N PHE A 460 -19.47 12.75 -3.99
CA PHE A 460 -18.37 11.83 -3.75
C PHE A 460 -18.89 10.41 -3.48
N ARG A 461 -18.25 9.43 -4.12
CA ARG A 461 -18.55 8.01 -3.96
C ARG A 461 -17.27 7.22 -3.86
N VAL A 462 -17.37 6.07 -3.21
CA VAL A 462 -16.29 5.08 -3.11
C VAL A 462 -16.74 3.81 -3.81
N ALA A 463 -15.86 3.21 -4.62
CA ALA A 463 -16.11 1.92 -5.25
C ALA A 463 -15.09 0.88 -4.76
N ASP A 464 -15.57 -0.32 -4.46
CA ASP A 464 -14.71 -1.48 -4.26
C ASP A 464 -14.28 -2.02 -5.63
N PHE A 465 -13.12 -1.57 -6.09
CA PHE A 465 -12.57 -1.88 -7.41
C PHE A 465 -12.52 -3.39 -7.69
N HIS A 466 -12.10 -4.16 -6.69
CA HIS A 466 -12.00 -5.62 -6.77
C HIS A 466 -13.33 -6.34 -6.51
N ARG A 467 -14.37 -5.60 -6.11
CA ARG A 467 -15.71 -6.09 -5.76
C ARG A 467 -15.65 -7.17 -4.68
N THR A 468 -14.78 -6.95 -3.69
CA THR A 468 -14.63 -7.84 -2.55
C THR A 468 -15.86 -7.82 -1.65
N ARG A 469 -16.59 -6.70 -1.64
CA ARG A 469 -17.77 -6.39 -0.81
C ARG A 469 -17.45 -6.33 0.67
N THR A 470 -16.23 -5.91 0.98
CA THR A 470 -15.71 -5.90 2.35
C THR A 470 -15.41 -4.50 2.88
N MET A 471 -15.78 -3.44 2.13
CA MET A 471 -15.65 -2.03 2.58
C MET A 471 -16.13 -1.83 4.02
N LYS A 472 -17.30 -2.39 4.35
CA LYS A 472 -17.89 -2.30 5.69
C LYS A 472 -17.13 -3.12 6.72
N GLU A 473 -16.67 -4.31 6.35
CA GLU A 473 -15.99 -5.24 7.26
C GLU A 473 -14.62 -4.73 7.70
N TYR A 474 -13.95 -3.96 6.83
CA TYR A 474 -12.59 -3.47 7.08
C TYR A 474 -12.49 -1.97 7.34
N GLY A 475 -13.62 -1.31 7.63
CA GLY A 475 -13.63 0.02 8.22
C GLY A 475 -13.23 1.16 7.29
N ALA A 476 -13.64 1.11 6.02
CA ALA A 476 -13.48 2.24 5.11
C ALA A 476 -14.13 3.50 5.71
N THR A 477 -13.36 4.59 5.74
CA THR A 477 -13.73 5.86 6.37
C THR A 477 -13.44 7.00 5.40
N VAL A 478 -14.29 8.03 5.38
CA VAL A 478 -14.06 9.24 4.59
C VAL A 478 -14.03 10.45 5.51
N LYS A 479 -12.94 11.20 5.47
CA LYS A 479 -12.82 12.50 6.13
C LYS A 479 -13.09 13.62 5.13
N VAL A 480 -13.97 14.56 5.48
CA VAL A 480 -14.25 15.74 4.68
C VAL A 480 -13.76 16.99 5.41
N TYR A 481 -12.83 17.70 4.79
CA TYR A 481 -12.26 18.95 5.26
C TYR A 481 -12.92 20.11 4.53
N LEU A 482 -13.42 21.07 5.30
CA LEU A 482 -13.96 22.33 4.81
C LEU A 482 -13.25 23.51 5.48
N PRO A 483 -13.12 24.68 4.83
CA PRO A 483 -12.35 25.79 5.36
C PRO A 483 -12.91 26.28 6.70
N GLY A 484 -12.03 26.38 7.71
CA GLY A 484 -12.38 26.90 9.04
C GLY A 484 -13.26 25.97 9.89
N LYS A 485 -13.42 24.70 9.51
CA LYS A 485 -14.15 23.68 10.27
C LYS A 485 -13.22 22.52 10.65
N GLN A 486 -13.56 21.83 11.73
CA GLN A 486 -12.97 20.52 12.03
C GLN A 486 -13.41 19.51 10.94
N PRO A 487 -12.58 18.51 10.60
CA PRO A 487 -12.94 17.51 9.61
C PRO A 487 -14.14 16.68 10.06
N GLU A 488 -15.06 16.43 9.15
CA GLU A 488 -16.18 15.52 9.38
C GLU A 488 -15.75 14.09 9.01
N VAL A 489 -15.87 13.15 9.95
CA VAL A 489 -15.48 11.75 9.75
C VAL A 489 -16.72 10.90 9.49
N ILE A 490 -16.84 10.36 8.29
CA ILE A 490 -17.97 9.55 7.84
C ILE A 490 -17.53 8.09 7.79
N THR A 491 -18.20 7.23 8.55
CA THR A 491 -18.05 5.77 8.51
C THR A 491 -19.28 5.13 7.88
N ILE A 492 -19.12 3.98 7.21
CA ILE A 492 -20.24 3.27 6.59
C ILE A 492 -21.28 2.93 7.65
N ASN A 493 -22.53 3.39 7.43
CA ASN A 493 -23.65 3.07 8.30
C ASN A 493 -23.82 1.53 8.40
N PRO A 494 -23.79 0.92 9.60
CA PRO A 494 -23.93 -0.53 9.77
C PRO A 494 -25.20 -1.13 9.13
N GLU A 495 -26.28 -0.34 9.09
CA GLU A 495 -27.59 -0.69 8.54
C GLU A 495 -27.72 -0.47 7.02
N ALA A 496 -26.75 0.21 6.39
CA ALA A 496 -26.77 0.44 4.95
C ALA A 496 -26.36 -0.83 4.17
N ASP A 497 -27.09 -1.12 3.08
CA ASP A 497 -26.79 -2.25 2.17
C ASP A 497 -25.68 -1.91 1.16
N VAL A 498 -24.59 -1.30 1.66
CA VAL A 498 -23.40 -0.97 0.85
C VAL A 498 -22.70 -2.26 0.45
N LYS A 499 -22.50 -2.43 -0.86
CA LYS A 499 -21.88 -3.60 -1.48
C LYS A 499 -20.65 -3.20 -2.29
N ASP A 500 -20.80 -2.97 -3.59
CA ASP A 500 -19.70 -2.61 -4.49
C ASP A 500 -19.49 -1.07 -4.53
N ILE A 501 -20.53 -0.27 -4.23
CA ILE A 501 -20.49 1.21 -4.25
C ILE A 501 -21.06 1.79 -2.95
N TRP A 502 -20.38 2.81 -2.42
CA TRP A 502 -20.82 3.65 -1.31
C TRP A 502 -20.99 5.10 -1.75
N ILE A 503 -22.21 5.66 -1.59
CA ILE A 503 -22.46 7.09 -1.77
C ILE A 503 -22.23 7.79 -0.43
N VAL A 504 -21.19 8.61 -0.37
CA VAL A 504 -20.70 9.17 0.89
C VAL A 504 -21.40 10.49 1.19
N CYS A 505 -21.21 11.47 0.32
CA CYS A 505 -21.69 12.83 0.54
C CYS A 505 -21.89 13.59 -0.78
N GLU A 506 -22.58 14.72 -0.65
CA GLU A 506 -22.67 15.77 -1.64
C GLU A 506 -22.18 17.08 -1.01
N ILE A 507 -21.44 17.88 -1.76
CA ILE A 507 -20.98 19.20 -1.37
C ILE A 507 -21.66 20.20 -2.32
N ASP A 508 -22.59 20.98 -1.77
CA ASP A 508 -23.42 21.94 -2.50
C ASP A 508 -22.97 23.36 -2.11
N HIS A 509 -22.28 24.06 -2.99
CA HIS A 509 -21.75 25.41 -2.72
C HIS A 509 -20.93 25.52 -1.42
N GLY A 510 -20.20 24.45 -1.08
CA GLY A 510 -19.40 24.35 0.16
C GLY A 510 -20.16 23.91 1.40
N GLU A 511 -21.46 23.61 1.30
CA GLU A 511 -22.25 22.94 2.33
C GLU A 511 -22.14 21.42 2.19
N LEU A 512 -21.77 20.73 3.27
CA LEU A 512 -21.65 19.27 3.29
C LEU A 512 -22.99 18.62 3.62
N ASN A 513 -23.50 17.84 2.67
CA ASN A 513 -24.68 16.98 2.81
C ASN A 513 -24.25 15.51 2.89
N ILE A 514 -24.33 14.91 4.07
CA ILE A 514 -23.97 13.50 4.27
C ILE A 514 -25.10 12.59 3.75
N ILE A 515 -24.76 11.68 2.84
CA ILE A 515 -25.70 10.69 2.27
C ILE A 515 -25.53 9.34 2.98
N ASN A 516 -24.29 8.86 3.09
CA ASN A 516 -23.86 7.63 3.75
C ASN A 516 -24.77 6.41 3.48
N GLY A 517 -24.87 6.02 2.20
CA GLY A 517 -25.78 4.96 1.79
C GLY A 517 -25.37 4.21 0.52
N ALA A 518 -26.12 3.17 0.20
CA ALA A 518 -25.98 2.44 -1.06
C ALA A 518 -26.73 3.16 -2.20
N PRO A 519 -26.30 3.02 -3.46
CA PRO A 519 -27.10 3.46 -4.61
C PRO A 519 -28.39 2.64 -4.74
N ASP A 520 -29.42 3.23 -5.36
CA ASP A 520 -30.69 2.53 -5.69
C ASP A 520 -30.46 1.29 -6.57
N GLU A 521 -29.47 1.35 -7.45
CA GLU A 521 -29.00 0.20 -8.23
C GLU A 521 -27.48 0.09 -8.13
N ASP A 522 -26.99 -1.03 -7.59
CA ASP A 522 -25.56 -1.36 -7.49
C ASP A 522 -25.02 -1.87 -8.83
N ARG A 523 -25.04 -0.99 -9.85
CA ARG A 523 -24.53 -1.30 -11.20
C ARG A 523 -23.11 -0.81 -11.35
N PHE A 524 -22.16 -1.73 -11.19
CA PHE A 524 -20.75 -1.55 -11.54
C PHE A 524 -20.59 -1.48 -13.08
N THR A 525 -20.73 -0.28 -13.64
CA THR A 525 -20.58 0.01 -15.09
C THR A 525 -19.28 0.74 -15.35
N THR A 526 -18.81 0.82 -16.60
CA THR A 526 -17.58 1.56 -17.00
C THR A 526 -17.54 3.04 -16.58
N SER A 527 -18.67 3.66 -16.23
CA SER A 527 -18.69 5.03 -15.71
C SER A 527 -18.44 5.13 -14.20
N ASN A 528 -18.63 4.01 -13.47
CA ASN A 528 -18.51 3.92 -12.01
C ASN A 528 -17.52 2.79 -11.65
N LYS A 529 -16.51 2.61 -12.51
CA LYS A 529 -15.51 1.55 -12.57
C LYS A 529 -14.13 2.16 -12.64
#